data_AF-A0A0G4LWK4-F1
#
_entry.id   AF-A0A0G4LWK4-F1
#
_cell.length_a   1.000
_cell.length_b   1.000
_cell.length_c   1.000
_cell.angle_alpha   90.00
_cell.angle_beta   90.00
_cell.angle_gamma   90.00
#
_symmetry.space_group_name_H-M   'P 1'
#
loop_
_entity.id
_entity.type
_entity.pdbx_description
1 polymer ?
#
loop_
_entity_poly.entity_id
_entity_poly.type
_entity_poly.pdbx_seq_one_letter_code
_entity_poly.pdbx_strand_id
1 'polypeptide(L)'
;MTDPVDTSTLPALVAEMGAVSTSSAATDESVVVMLDGRVLGFSTPQESIRIADTLRYWKVEGTHGVPLELEIGYVPPSNGGSYPGLYIASKAARMVRPVKYL
;
A
#
# COMPACT_ATOMS: atom_id res chain seq x y z
N MET A 1 -1.39 -2.51 -17.80
CA MET A 1 -0.63 -1.30 -18.15
C MET A 1 0.59 -1.64 -18.97
N THR A 2 0.85 -0.90 -20.04
CA THR A 2 2.11 -0.96 -20.82
C THR A 2 3.25 -0.22 -20.12
N ASP A 3 2.92 0.79 -19.31
CA ASP A 3 3.88 1.71 -18.71
C ASP A 3 3.76 1.73 -17.17
N PRO A 4 4.86 1.98 -16.45
CA PRO A 4 4.81 2.21 -15.01
C PRO A 4 4.18 3.57 -14.69
N VAL A 5 3.56 3.71 -13.52
CA VAL A 5 3.00 4.97 -13.04
C VAL A 5 3.95 5.68 -12.08
N ASP A 6 3.87 7.02 -12.01
CA ASP A 6 4.71 7.80 -11.10
C ASP A 6 4.27 7.58 -9.64
N THR A 7 5.20 7.13 -8.82
CA THR A 7 5.00 6.88 -7.38
C THR A 7 6.01 7.63 -6.51
N SER A 8 6.61 8.69 -7.05
CA SER A 8 7.62 9.50 -6.34
C SER A 8 7.12 10.06 -5.01
N THR A 9 5.82 10.32 -4.88
CA THR A 9 5.15 10.86 -3.68
C THR A 9 4.85 9.80 -2.61
N LEU A 10 4.73 8.52 -2.98
CA LEU A 10 4.27 7.47 -2.05
C LEU A 10 5.17 7.27 -0.82
N PRO A 11 6.51 7.25 -0.91
CA PRO A 11 7.35 7.05 0.27
C PRO A 11 7.14 8.14 1.34
N ALA A 12 6.98 9.40 0.92
CA ALA A 12 6.75 10.51 1.84
C ALA A 12 5.37 10.41 2.50
N LEU A 13 4.33 10.12 1.71
CA LEU A 13 2.96 9.95 2.21
C LEU A 13 2.84 8.78 3.20
N VAL A 14 3.46 7.65 2.87
CA VAL A 14 3.46 6.45 3.72
C VAL A 14 4.16 6.72 5.05
N ALA A 15 5.29 7.45 5.03
CA ALA A 15 5.97 7.88 6.25
C ALA A 15 5.12 8.85 7.09
N GLU A 16 4.46 9.83 6.45
CA GLU A 16 3.58 10.78 7.13
C GLU A 16 2.37 10.10 7.80
N MET A 17 1.85 9.03 7.19
CA MET A 17 0.74 8.25 7.74
C MET A 17 1.14 7.28 8.86
N GLY A 18 2.41 7.25 9.27
CA GLY A 18 2.87 6.50 10.45
C GLY A 18 3.72 5.27 10.13
N ALA A 19 4.16 5.06 8.89
CA ALA A 19 5.12 4.00 8.61
C ALA A 19 6.49 4.34 9.21
N VAL A 20 7.04 3.40 9.98
CA VAL A 20 8.34 3.51 10.65
C VAL A 20 9.39 2.62 9.98
N SER A 21 10.67 2.95 10.15
CA SER A 21 11.78 2.16 9.61
C SER A 21 12.12 0.91 10.44
N THR A 22 11.65 0.86 11.68
CA THR A 22 11.88 -0.23 12.63
C THR A 22 10.75 -1.24 12.59
N SER A 23 11.08 -2.53 12.44
CA SER A 23 10.12 -3.64 12.52
C SER A 23 10.17 -4.36 13.86
N SER A 24 9.05 -4.98 14.22
CA SER A 24 9.01 -6.12 15.14
C SER A 24 9.05 -7.42 14.32
N ALA A 25 9.53 -8.50 14.92
CA ALA A 25 9.41 -9.83 14.30
C ALA A 25 7.98 -10.38 14.37
N ALA A 26 7.16 -9.84 15.27
CA ALA A 26 5.80 -10.27 15.50
C ALA A 26 4.83 -9.57 14.52
N THR A 27 4.06 -10.38 13.78
CA THR A 27 3.17 -9.91 12.70
C THR A 27 1.86 -9.27 13.20
N ASP A 28 1.57 -9.47 14.48
CA ASP A 28 0.51 -8.79 15.25
C ASP A 28 0.94 -7.38 15.69
N GLU A 29 2.24 -7.16 15.87
CA GLU A 29 2.78 -5.85 16.25
C GLU A 29 3.16 -5.00 15.03
N SER A 30 3.73 -5.61 13.99
CA SER A 30 4.17 -4.87 12.81
C SER A 30 3.97 -5.64 11.51
N VAL A 31 3.48 -4.93 10.49
CA VAL A 31 3.28 -5.45 9.14
C VAL A 31 4.07 -4.61 8.14
N VAL A 32 4.49 -5.25 7.05
CA VAL A 32 5.32 -4.61 6.03
C VAL A 32 4.48 -3.70 5.14
N VAL A 33 5.01 -2.53 4.79
CA VAL A 33 4.52 -1.68 3.71
C VAL A 33 5.55 -1.68 2.59
N MET A 34 5.16 -2.19 1.42
CA MET A 34 6.06 -2.44 0.30
C MET A 34 5.52 -1.84 -1.00
N LEU A 35 6.41 -1.26 -1.80
CA LEU A 35 6.15 -0.74 -3.14
C LEU A 35 7.03 -1.48 -4.16
N ASP A 36 6.41 -2.22 -5.08
CA ASP A 36 7.09 -2.93 -6.18
C ASP A 36 8.29 -3.81 -5.77
N GLY A 37 8.21 -4.43 -4.60
CA GLY A 37 9.28 -5.26 -4.01
C GLY A 37 10.23 -4.52 -3.07
N ARG A 38 10.12 -3.19 -2.95
CA ARG A 38 10.92 -2.35 -2.05
C ARG A 38 10.15 -2.08 -0.76
N VAL A 39 10.74 -2.40 0.38
CA VAL A 39 10.19 -2.04 1.70
C VAL A 39 10.27 -0.52 1.88
N LEU A 40 9.11 0.10 2.11
CA LEU A 40 9.00 1.52 2.46
C LEU A 40 9.08 1.72 3.98
N GLY A 41 8.56 0.77 4.74
CA GLY A 41 8.58 0.77 6.19
C GLY A 41 7.67 -0.32 6.76
N PHE A 42 7.40 -0.21 8.04
CA PHE A 42 6.52 -1.08 8.81
C PHE A 42 5.47 -0.24 9.52
N SER A 43 4.28 -0.79 9.70
CA SER A 43 3.20 -0.14 10.46
C SER A 43 2.46 -1.15 11.30
N THR A 44 1.65 -0.70 12.25
CA THR A 44 0.76 -1.63 12.96
C THR A 44 -0.32 -2.17 12.02
N PRO A 45 -0.89 -3.37 12.28
CA PRO A 45 -1.98 -3.90 11.46
C PRO A 45 -3.16 -2.94 11.33
N GLN A 46 -3.48 -2.18 12.39
CA GLN A 46 -4.56 -1.19 12.38
C GLN A 46 -4.24 0.01 11.47
N GLU A 47 -3.01 0.53 11.53
CA GLU A 47 -2.57 1.62 10.67
C GLU A 47 -2.48 1.20 9.20
N SER A 48 -2.08 -0.04 8.92
CA SER A 48 -1.99 -0.55 7.55
C SER A 48 -3.34 -0.52 6.81
N ILE A 49 -4.45 -0.77 7.51
CA ILE A 49 -5.82 -0.62 6.97
C ILE A 49 -6.08 0.85 6.64
N ARG A 50 -5.80 1.74 7.59
CA ARG A 50 -6.00 3.19 7.42
C ARG A 50 -5.19 3.71 6.24
N ILE A 51 -3.94 3.32 6.09
CA ILE A 51 -3.07 3.69 4.97
C ILE A 51 -3.68 3.17 3.65
N ALA A 52 -4.10 1.91 3.60
CA ALA A 52 -4.67 1.31 2.40
C ALA A 52 -5.95 2.02 1.94
N ASP A 53 -6.85 2.34 2.88
CA ASP A 53 -8.12 3.01 2.57
C ASP A 53 -7.91 4.48 2.20
N THR A 54 -7.00 5.17 2.88
CA THR A 54 -6.65 6.56 2.57
C THR A 54 -6.05 6.68 1.17
N LEU A 55 -5.10 5.81 0.81
CA LEU A 55 -4.53 5.76 -0.54
C LEU A 55 -5.59 5.40 -1.60
N ARG A 56 -6.54 4.50 -1.27
CA ARG A 56 -7.64 4.15 -2.18
C ARG A 56 -8.60 5.32 -2.39
N TYR A 57 -8.85 6.12 -1.36
CA TYR A 57 -9.65 7.33 -1.48
C TYR A 57 -8.92 8.39 -2.32
N TRP A 58 -7.68 8.74 -1.97
CA TRP A 58 -6.90 9.77 -2.69
C TRP A 58 -6.68 9.47 -4.16
N LYS A 59 -6.47 8.19 -4.53
CA LYS A 59 -6.29 7.83 -5.94
C LYS A 59 -7.56 8.02 -6.78
N VAL A 60 -8.73 7.90 -6.16
CA VAL A 60 -10.03 8.12 -6.82
C VAL A 60 -10.36 9.60 -6.87
N GLU A 61 -10.06 10.32 -5.78
CA GLU A 61 -10.22 11.77 -5.69
C GLU A 61 -9.28 12.52 -6.65
N GLY A 62 -8.13 11.92 -7.00
CA GLY A 62 -7.12 12.53 -7.85
C GLY A 62 -6.22 13.53 -7.11
N THR A 63 -6.11 13.40 -5.80
CA THR A 63 -5.33 14.30 -4.92
C THR A 63 -4.01 13.64 -4.48
N HIS A 64 -3.13 14.44 -3.87
CA HIS A 64 -1.87 13.98 -3.24
C HIS A 64 -0.88 13.28 -4.18
N GLY A 65 -1.08 13.35 -5.49
CA GLY A 65 -0.21 12.72 -6.48
C GLY A 65 -0.26 11.19 -6.44
N VAL A 66 -1.38 10.59 -6.01
CA VAL A 66 -1.58 9.12 -6.03
C VAL A 66 -2.22 8.71 -7.37
N PRO A 67 -1.56 7.89 -8.20
CA PRO A 67 -2.12 7.48 -9.49
C PRO A 67 -3.37 6.61 -9.35
N LEU A 68 -4.40 6.86 -10.17
CA LEU A 68 -5.65 6.09 -10.21
C LEU A 68 -5.41 4.57 -10.41
N GLU A 69 -4.43 4.28 -11.25
CA GLU A 69 -3.96 2.98 -11.72
C GLU A 69 -3.08 2.21 -10.71
N LEU A 70 -2.81 2.80 -9.56
CA LEU A 70 -2.05 2.18 -8.49
C LEU A 70 -2.83 1.00 -7.88
N GLU A 71 -2.19 -0.15 -7.76
CA GLU A 71 -2.74 -1.30 -7.06
C GLU A 71 -2.35 -1.25 -5.59
N ILE A 72 -3.35 -1.41 -4.72
CA ILE A 72 -3.20 -1.36 -3.26
C ILE A 72 -3.76 -2.66 -2.71
N GLY A 73 -2.87 -3.61 -2.43
CA GLY A 73 -3.19 -4.93 -1.88
C GLY A 73 -2.94 -4.96 -0.38
N TYR A 74 -4.01 -4.78 0.40
CA TYR A 74 -3.97 -5.01 1.85
C TYR A 74 -4.28 -6.48 2.15
N VAL A 75 -3.39 -7.13 2.91
CA VAL A 75 -3.56 -8.50 3.40
C VAL A 75 -3.73 -8.43 4.93
N PRO A 76 -4.92 -8.78 5.46
CA PRO A 76 -5.17 -8.72 6.89
C PRO A 76 -4.44 -9.83 7.66
N PRO A 77 -4.09 -9.60 8.94
CA PRO A 77 -3.58 -10.64 9.81
C PRO A 77 -4.62 -11.75 9.97
N SER A 78 -4.18 -13.00 9.80
CA SER A 78 -5.02 -14.18 9.90
C SER A 78 -4.21 -15.36 10.43
N ASN A 79 -4.89 -16.36 10.99
CA ASN A 79 -4.23 -17.57 11.48
C ASN A 79 -4.16 -18.61 10.36
N GLY A 80 -2.95 -18.88 9.86
CA GLY A 80 -2.71 -19.84 8.77
C GLY A 80 -3.02 -19.32 7.35
N GLY A 81 -3.23 -18.01 7.18
CA GLY A 81 -3.43 -17.39 5.87
C GLY A 81 -2.16 -16.85 5.23
N SER A 82 -2.33 -15.95 4.26
CA SER A 82 -1.21 -15.25 3.62
C SER A 82 -0.50 -14.31 4.62
N TYR A 83 0.78 -14.06 4.37
CA TYR A 83 1.57 -13.16 5.22
C TYR A 83 0.99 -11.74 5.19
N PRO A 84 0.71 -11.12 6.35
CA PRO A 84 0.04 -9.84 6.41
C PRO A 84 0.93 -8.68 6.00
N GLY A 85 0.31 -7.64 5.43
CA GLY A 85 1.04 -6.49 4.92
C GLY A 85 0.25 -5.65 3.93
N LEU A 86 0.85 -4.52 3.57
CA LEU A 86 0.40 -3.65 2.51
C LEU A 86 1.35 -3.74 1.33
N TYR A 87 0.86 -4.29 0.23
CA TYR A 87 1.60 -4.52 -1.01
C TYR A 87 1.08 -3.58 -2.09
N ILE A 88 1.91 -2.63 -2.49
CA ILE A 88 1.59 -1.62 -3.49
C ILE A 88 2.35 -1.97 -4.78
N ALA A 89 1.65 -1.94 -5.91
CA ALA A 89 2.25 -2.20 -7.21
C ALA A 89 1.94 -1.07 -8.19
N SER A 90 2.97 -0.64 -8.91
CA SER A 90 2.93 0.50 -9.83
C SER A 90 3.52 0.17 -11.21
N LYS A 91 4.36 -0.88 -11.31
CA LYS A 91 5.08 -1.28 -12.53
C LYS A 91 4.18 -1.68 -13.71
N ALA A 92 4.79 -1.75 -14.90
CA ALA A 92 4.14 -2.26 -16.11
C ALA A 92 3.78 -3.76 -16.02
N ALA A 93 3.04 -4.26 -17.02
CA ALA A 93 2.63 -5.66 -17.17
C ALA A 93 1.66 -6.21 -16.09
N ARG A 94 0.99 -5.33 -15.34
CA ARG A 94 -0.08 -5.70 -14.41
C ARG A 94 -1.44 -5.89 -15.09
N MET A 95 -2.22 -6.83 -14.56
CA MET A 95 -3.62 -7.04 -14.93
C MET A 95 -4.52 -6.09 -14.12
N VAL A 96 -5.13 -5.12 -14.80
CA VAL A 96 -5.99 -4.10 -14.17
C VAL A 96 -7.40 -4.18 -14.72
N ARG A 97 -8.39 -3.83 -13.90
CA ARG A 97 -9.79 -3.71 -14.33
C ARG A 97 -10.43 -2.45 -13.75
N PRO A 98 -11.28 -1.73 -14.50
CA PRO A 98 -12.05 -0.61 -13.97
C PRO A 98 -13.17 -1.12 -13.06
N VAL A 99 -13.35 -0.45 -11.91
CA VAL A 99 -14.45 -0.67 -10.97
C VAL A 99 -14.95 0.67 -10.45
N LYS A 100 -16.22 0.75 -10.02
CA LYS A 100 -16.79 1.94 -9.40
C LYS A 100 -16.46 1.95 -7.90
N TYR A 101 -15.80 3.00 -7.43
CA TYR A 101 -15.66 3.30 -6.00
C TYR A 101 -17.01 3.84 -5.48
N LEU A 102 -17.49 3.30 -4.36
CA LEU A 102 -18.80 3.59 -3.78
C LEU A 102 -18.69 4.59 -2.63
#